data_AF-A0A370NQC8-F1
#
_entry.id   AF-A0A370NQC8-F1
#
_cell.length_a   1.000
_cell.length_b   1.000
_cell.length_c   1.000
_cell.angle_alpha   90.00
_cell.angle_beta   90.00
_cell.angle_gamma   90.00
#
_symmetry.space_group_name_H-M   'P 1'
#
loop_
_entity.id
_entity.type
_entity.pdbx_description
1 polymer ?
#
loop_
_entity_poly.entity_id
_entity_poly.type
_entity_poly.pdbx_seq_one_letter_code
_entity_poly.pdbx_strand_id
1 'polypeptide(L)'
;MPQGTTTHAKRSSTSTLLAHLIGKLPDTGYVRQSQLIPAILPFSSATLWRKVKAGTFPKPVKLSERVTAWDASSIREYLADPAGYRSEG
;
A
#
# COMPACT_ATOMS: atom_id res chain seq x y z
N MET A 1 -18.07 44.15 -8.20
CA MET A 1 -18.11 42.73 -7.81
C MET A 1 -17.06 41.97 -8.61
N PRO A 2 -15.94 41.59 -8.00
CA PRO A 2 -15.35 40.29 -8.33
C PRO A 2 -14.87 39.55 -7.06
N GLN A 3 -15.42 38.36 -6.80
CA GLN A 3 -14.92 37.47 -5.75
C GLN A 3 -13.89 36.51 -6.35
N GLY A 4 -12.62 36.74 -6.04
CA GLY A 4 -11.57 35.73 -6.12
C GLY A 4 -11.33 35.15 -4.72
N THR A 5 -11.49 33.84 -4.55
CA THR A 5 -11.02 33.12 -3.36
C THR A 5 -10.52 31.72 -3.74
N THR A 6 -9.19 31.63 -3.84
CA THR A 6 -8.31 30.70 -3.11
C THR A 6 -8.49 29.19 -3.25
N THR A 7 -7.59 28.60 -4.05
CA THR A 7 -6.62 27.53 -3.74
C THR A 7 -7.05 26.29 -2.94
N HIS A 8 -6.93 25.15 -3.62
CA HIS A 8 -7.14 23.77 -3.18
C HIS A 8 -6.22 23.36 -2.00
N ALA A 9 -6.81 23.08 -0.83
CA ALA A 9 -6.14 22.40 0.28
C ALA A 9 -7.01 21.25 0.82
N LYS A 10 -6.85 20.05 0.25
CA LYS A 10 -7.24 18.81 0.92
C LYS A 10 -6.11 17.78 0.83
N ARG A 11 -4.95 18.15 1.34
CA ARG A 11 -3.91 17.20 1.73
C ARG A 11 -4.05 16.98 3.24
N SER A 12 -3.81 15.75 3.71
CA SER A 12 -3.53 15.40 5.11
C SER A 12 -4.69 14.85 5.96
N SER A 13 -5.16 13.64 5.64
CA SER A 13 -5.70 12.72 6.69
C SER A 13 -5.34 11.24 6.46
N THR A 14 -4.56 10.91 5.42
CA THR A 14 -4.16 9.53 5.11
C THR A 14 -3.09 8.97 6.05
N SER A 15 -2.25 9.82 6.65
CA SER A 15 -1.11 9.38 7.48
C SER A 15 -1.54 8.61 8.75
N THR A 16 -2.59 9.06 9.45
CA THR A 16 -3.08 8.40 10.68
C THR A 16 -3.72 7.03 10.39
N LEU A 17 -4.46 6.91 9.29
CA LEU A 17 -5.13 5.65 8.92
C LEU A 17 -4.11 4.60 8.48
N LEU A 18 -3.08 4.98 7.72
CA LEU A 18 -2.03 4.06 7.28
C LEU A 18 -1.21 3.54 8.46
N ALA A 19 -0.88 4.40 9.44
CA ALA A 19 -0.18 3.98 10.66
C ALA A 19 -0.94 2.91 11.47
N HIS A 20 -2.26 3.03 11.57
CA HIS A 20 -3.07 2.01 12.25
C HIS A 20 -3.07 0.66 11.52
N LEU A 21 -3.05 0.68 10.19
CA LEU A 21 -3.03 -0.52 9.36
C LEU A 21 -1.66 -1.21 9.40
N ILE A 22 -0.57 -0.44 9.49
CA ILE A 22 0.78 -0.94 9.75
C ILE A 22 0.81 -1.75 11.05
N GLY A 23 0.21 -1.24 12.12
CA GLY A 23 0.14 -1.93 13.42
C GLY A 23 -0.68 -3.23 13.42
N LYS A 24 -1.48 -3.50 12.37
CA LYS A 24 -2.22 -4.77 12.21
C LYS A 24 -1.44 -5.84 11.45
N LEU A 25 -0.35 -5.47 10.79
CA LEU A 25 0.53 -6.43 10.12
C LEU A 25 1.45 -7.06 11.18
N PRO A 26 1.86 -8.32 11.04
CA PRO A 26 2.95 -8.86 11.87
C PRO A 26 4.26 -8.12 11.59
N ASP A 27 5.19 -8.11 12.54
CA ASP A 27 6.51 -7.46 12.36
C ASP A 27 7.38 -8.19 11.33
N THR A 28 7.21 -9.50 11.20
CA THR A 28 7.90 -10.36 10.23
C THR A 28 6.95 -11.41 9.64
N GLY A 29 7.36 -11.98 8.51
CA GLY A 29 6.64 -13.06 7.82
C GLY A 29 5.95 -12.60 6.54
N TYR A 30 5.01 -13.41 6.06
CA TYR A 30 4.40 -13.22 4.75
C TYR A 30 2.91 -12.94 4.84
N VAL A 31 2.47 -11.92 4.11
CA VAL A 31 1.06 -11.53 4.03
C VAL A 31 0.49 -11.81 2.66
N ARG A 32 -0.69 -12.43 2.62
CA ARG A 32 -1.37 -12.78 1.36
C ARG A 32 -2.27 -11.66 0.87
N GLN A 33 -2.63 -11.72 -0.41
CA GLN A 33 -3.56 -10.78 -1.03
C GLN A 33 -4.88 -10.66 -0.26
N SER A 34 -5.42 -11.78 0.24
CA SER A 34 -6.68 -11.80 1.01
C SER A 34 -6.59 -11.15 2.39
N GLN A 35 -5.38 -11.00 2.94
CA GLN A 35 -5.16 -10.26 4.18
C GLN A 35 -4.96 -8.77 3.90
N LEU A 36 -4.39 -8.43 2.74
CA LEU A 36 -4.21 -7.04 2.31
C LEU A 36 -5.52 -6.41 1.85
N ILE A 37 -6.36 -7.15 1.13
CA ILE A 37 -7.58 -6.63 0.51
C ILE A 37 -8.78 -7.37 1.11
N PRO A 38 -9.81 -6.66 1.61
CA PRO A 38 -9.98 -5.20 1.65
C PRO A 38 -9.45 -4.54 2.94
N ALA A 39 -8.83 -5.31 3.84
CA ALA A 39 -8.58 -4.86 5.21
C ALA A 39 -7.53 -3.74 5.34
N ILE A 40 -6.49 -3.76 4.51
CA ILE A 40 -5.32 -2.87 4.58
C ILE A 40 -5.26 -1.90 3.39
N LEU A 41 -5.55 -2.40 2.19
CA LEU A 41 -5.42 -1.62 0.97
C LEU A 41 -6.78 -1.11 0.50
N PRO A 42 -6.94 0.21 0.27
CA PRO A 42 -8.21 0.80 -0.18
C PRO A 42 -8.44 0.62 -1.68
N PHE A 43 -7.99 -0.49 -2.27
CA PHE A 43 -8.14 -0.78 -3.69
C PHE A 43 -8.27 -2.27 -3.98
N SER A 44 -8.77 -2.58 -5.18
CA SER A 44 -9.03 -3.95 -5.62
C SER A 44 -7.75 -4.73 -5.95
N SER A 45 -7.87 -6.06 -5.99
CA SER A 45 -6.78 -6.97 -6.38
C SER A 45 -6.20 -6.62 -7.75
N ALA A 46 -7.03 -6.25 -8.72
CA ALA A 46 -6.56 -5.81 -10.03
C ALA A 46 -5.63 -4.58 -9.95
N THR A 47 -5.95 -3.63 -9.06
CA THR A 47 -5.11 -2.44 -8.87
C THR A 47 -3.79 -2.78 -8.17
N LEU A 48 -3.80 -3.73 -7.24
CA LEU A 48 -2.59 -4.29 -6.64
C LEU A 48 -1.63 -4.80 -7.72
N TRP A 49 -2.11 -5.70 -8.58
CA TRP A 49 -1.29 -6.32 -9.64
C TRP A 49 -0.78 -5.30 -10.65
N ARG A 50 -1.57 -4.28 -10.99
CA ARG A 50 -1.11 -3.16 -11.83
C ARG A 50 0.02 -2.37 -11.18
N LYS A 51 -0.07 -2.09 -9.87
CA LYS A 51 0.98 -1.38 -9.12
C LYS A 51 2.25 -2.22 -8.97
N VAL A 52 2.10 -3.53 -8.72
CA VAL A 52 3.20 -4.50 -8.71
C VAL A 52 3.92 -4.50 -10.06
N LYS A 53 3.18 -4.61 -11.17
CA LYS A 53 3.76 -4.56 -12.53
C LYS A 53 4.42 -3.21 -12.82
N ALA A 54 3.91 -2.12 -12.27
CA ALA A 54 4.49 -0.78 -12.40
C ALA A 54 5.70 -0.52 -11.47
N GLY A 55 6.07 -1.46 -10.58
CA GLY A 55 7.18 -1.27 -9.63
C GLY A 55 6.87 -0.25 -8.52
N THR A 56 5.60 0.10 -8.34
CA THR A 56 5.12 1.05 -7.30
C THR A 56 4.54 0.34 -6.08
N PHE A 57 4.66 -0.98 -6.02
CA PHE A 57 4.25 -1.82 -4.90
C PHE A 57 5.32 -2.90 -4.66
N PRO A 58 5.44 -3.41 -3.43
CA PRO A 58 6.32 -4.52 -3.11
C PRO A 58 6.16 -5.71 -4.04
N LYS A 59 7.28 -6.40 -4.32
CA LYS A 59 7.26 -7.55 -5.19
C LYS A 59 6.63 -8.75 -4.48
N PRO A 60 5.76 -9.50 -5.18
CA PRO A 60 5.24 -10.74 -4.65
C PRO A 60 6.34 -11.80 -4.53
N VAL A 61 6.37 -12.49 -3.40
CA VAL A 61 7.15 -13.69 -3.14
C VAL A 61 6.25 -14.91 -3.36
N LYS A 62 6.75 -15.88 -4.13
CA LYS A 62 6.05 -17.14 -4.36
C LYS A 62 6.40 -18.13 -3.25
N LEU A 63 5.48 -18.35 -2.31
CA LEU A 63 5.68 -19.29 -1.20
C LEU A 63 5.42 -20.74 -1.60
N SER A 64 4.48 -20.96 -2.53
CA SER A 64 4.20 -22.27 -3.09
C SER A 64 3.65 -22.13 -4.51
N GLU A 65 3.39 -23.27 -5.16
CA GLU A 65 2.91 -23.31 -6.54
C GLU A 65 1.69 -22.41 -6.81
N ARG A 66 0.80 -22.28 -5.82
CA ARG A 66 -0.45 -21.50 -5.90
C ARG A 66 -0.52 -20.32 -4.93
N VAL A 67 0.49 -20.11 -4.08
CA VAL A 67 0.47 -19.07 -3.05
C VAL A 67 1.46 -17.97 -3.36
N THR A 68 0.91 -16.78 -3.58
CA THR A 68 1.67 -15.53 -3.66
C THR A 68 1.43 -14.72 -2.39
N ALA A 69 2.51 -14.23 -1.80
CA ALA A 69 2.49 -13.40 -0.62
C ALA A 69 3.50 -12.25 -0.76
N TRP A 70 3.48 -11.31 0.17
CA TRP A 70 4.44 -10.23 0.27
C TRP A 70 5.10 -10.28 1.62
N ASP A 71 6.36 -9.86 1.69
CA ASP A 71 7.03 -9.69 2.98
C ASP A 71 6.32 -8.58 3.78
N ALA A 72 6.03 -8.85 5.05
CA ALA A 72 5.36 -7.91 5.93
C ALA A 72 6.16 -6.61 6.08
N SER A 73 7.49 -6.67 6.11
CA SER A 73 8.37 -5.48 6.17
C SER A 73 8.20 -4.62 4.92
N SER A 74 8.23 -5.21 3.73
CA SER A 74 8.07 -4.44 2.49
C SER A 74 6.68 -3.80 2.38
N ILE A 75 5.62 -4.46 2.87
CA ILE A 75 4.29 -3.83 2.95
C ILE A 75 4.30 -2.66 3.94
N ARG A 76 4.95 -2.79 5.10
CA ARG A 76 5.05 -1.71 6.09
C ARG A 76 5.80 -0.50 5.53
N GLU A 77 6.92 -0.72 4.84
CA GLU A 77 7.66 0.33 4.13
C GLU A 77 6.79 1.03 3.08
N TYR A 78 6.05 0.26 2.28
CA TYR A 78 5.10 0.83 1.31
C TYR A 78 4.00 1.64 1.99
N LEU A 79 3.43 1.18 3.10
CA LEU A 79 2.38 1.91 3.82
C LEU A 79 2.91 3.16 4.51
N ALA A 80 4.19 3.18 4.91
CA ALA A 80 4.85 4.33 5.50
C ALA A 80 5.04 5.45 4.47
N ASP A 81 5.45 5.12 3.24
CA ASP A 81 5.53 6.06 2.12
C ASP A 81 5.06 5.45 0.78
N PRO A 82 3.74 5.43 0.52
CA PRO A 82 3.22 4.88 -0.74
C PRO A 82 3.58 5.70 -1.98
N ALA A 83 3.97 6.97 -1.82
CA ALA A 83 4.26 7.88 -2.91
C ALA A 83 5.74 7.82 -3.33
N GLY A 84 6.63 7.62 -2.37
CA GLY A 84 8.07 7.46 -2.59
C GLY A 84 8.54 6.00 -2.68
N TYR A 85 7.70 5.02 -2.33
CA TYR A 85 8.08 3.61 -2.41
C TYR A 85 8.53 3.19 -3.81
N ARG A 86 9.72 2.58 -3.89
CA ARG A 86 10.28 1.95 -5.08
C ARG A 86 10.59 0.50 -4.73
N SER A 87 10.05 -0.47 -5.48
CA SER A 87 10.52 -1.84 -5.33
C SER A 87 11.81 -2.04 -6.11
N GLU A 88 12.88 -2.43 -5.41
CA GLU A 88 14.14 -2.79 -6.05
C GLU A 88 13.96 -4.07 -6.89
N GLY A 89 14.67 -4.11 -8.02
CA GLY A 89 14.65 -5.08 -9.11
C GLY A 89 15.03 -6.50 -8.71
#